data_AF-A0A377A029-F1
#
_entry.id   AF-A0A377A029-F1
#
_cell.length_a   1.000
_cell.length_b   1.000
_cell.length_c   1.000
_cell.angle_alpha   90.00
_cell.angle_beta   90.00
_cell.angle_gamma   90.00
#
_symmetry.space_group_name_H-M   'P 1'
#
loop_
_entity.id
_entity.type
_entity.pdbx_description
1 polymer ?
#
loop_
_entity_poly.entity_id
_entity_poly.type
_entity_poly.pdbx_seq_one_letter_code
_entity_poly.pdbx_strand_id
1 'polypeptide(L)'
;MFTPRPADAPRGIEFGKFQLGNMVVGDIIECGSDVTDYAVGDSVCGYGPLSETVIINAVNNYKLRKMPEGSSWKNAVCYDPAQFAMSGVRDANVRVGDFVVVVGLGAIGQIAIQLAKRAGASVVIGVDPIAYRCDIARRTVLISALTPLALT
;
A
#
# COMPACT_ATOMS: atom_id res chain seq x y z
N MET A 1 -0.29 12.64 17.33
CA MET A 1 -0.82 13.38 18.49
C MET A 1 -2.21 13.87 18.11
N PHE A 2 -3.28 13.44 18.80
CA PHE A 2 -4.66 13.81 18.48
C PHE A 2 -5.07 15.02 19.32
N THR A 3 -4.76 16.23 18.86
CA THR A 3 -5.24 17.47 19.49
C THR A 3 -6.61 17.86 18.95
N PRO A 4 -7.49 18.47 19.76
CA PRO A 4 -8.77 18.99 19.29
C PRO A 4 -8.56 20.01 18.17
N ARG A 5 -9.37 19.89 17.11
CA ARG A 5 -9.37 20.83 15.99
C ARG A 5 -10.00 22.16 16.44
N PRO A 6 -9.46 23.33 16.06
CA PRO A 6 -10.08 24.63 16.30
C PRO A 6 -11.51 24.70 15.76
N ALA A 7 -12.42 25.33 16.51
CA ALA A 7 -13.85 25.36 16.20
C ALA A 7 -14.18 26.07 14.87
N ASP A 8 -13.32 27.00 14.47
CA ASP A 8 -13.41 27.86 13.28
C ASP A 8 -12.67 27.28 12.06
N ALA A 9 -11.92 26.18 12.22
CA ALA A 9 -11.15 25.63 11.13
C ALA A 9 -12.07 25.14 9.98
N PRO A 10 -11.83 25.52 8.71
CA PRO A 10 -12.70 25.22 7.57
C PRO A 10 -12.90 23.73 7.34
N ARG A 11 -14.13 23.22 7.53
CA ARG A 11 -14.47 21.80 7.43
C ARG A 11 -14.63 21.36 5.98
N GLY A 12 -14.12 20.18 5.65
CA GLY A 12 -14.24 19.57 4.32
C GLY A 12 -12.95 19.61 3.52
N ILE A 13 -13.01 19.00 2.34
CA ILE A 13 -11.95 19.03 1.33
C ILE A 13 -12.45 19.98 0.23
N GLU A 14 -11.69 21.01 -0.11
CA GLU A 14 -12.01 21.83 -1.28
C GLU A 14 -11.75 21.02 -2.56
N PHE A 15 -12.83 20.72 -3.29
CA PHE A 15 -12.76 20.03 -4.57
C PHE A 15 -11.86 20.83 -5.53
N GLY A 16 -10.83 20.17 -6.08
CA GLY A 16 -9.81 20.82 -6.92
C GLY A 16 -8.57 21.33 -6.19
N LYS A 17 -8.60 21.52 -4.86
CA LYS A 17 -7.39 21.78 -4.06
C LYS A 17 -6.71 20.52 -3.53
N PHE A 18 -7.44 19.41 -3.48
CA PHE A 18 -6.91 18.09 -3.14
C PHE A 18 -6.89 17.23 -4.39
N GLN A 19 -5.71 16.78 -4.80
CA GLN A 19 -5.60 15.88 -5.92
C GLN A 19 -5.81 14.44 -5.43
N LEU A 20 -6.81 13.77 -6.02
CA LEU A 20 -7.04 12.34 -5.81
C LEU A 20 -5.94 11.55 -6.52
N GLY A 21 -5.67 10.33 -6.04
CA GLY A 21 -4.56 9.51 -6.53
C GLY A 21 -3.35 9.57 -5.60
N ASN A 22 -2.68 8.43 -5.48
CA ASN A 22 -1.49 8.31 -4.63
C ASN A 22 -0.33 7.69 -5.41
N MET A 23 -0.59 6.58 -6.11
CA MET A 23 0.38 5.86 -6.92
C MET A 23 -0.05 5.86 -8.38
N VAL A 24 0.90 6.12 -9.27
CA VAL A 24 0.74 6.08 -10.73
C VAL A 24 1.78 5.16 -11.36
N VAL A 25 1.42 4.57 -12.49
CA VAL A 25 2.30 3.82 -13.37
C VAL A 25 2.07 4.34 -14.78
N GLY A 26 3.14 4.56 -15.53
CA GLY A 26 3.06 5.04 -16.91
C GLY A 26 4.42 5.05 -17.57
N ASP A 27 4.43 5.42 -18.84
CA ASP A 27 5.65 5.54 -19.63
C ASP A 27 6.08 7.00 -19.71
N ILE A 28 7.40 7.23 -19.67
CA ILE A 28 7.95 8.57 -19.79
C ILE A 28 7.79 9.05 -21.23
N ILE A 29 7.10 10.18 -21.41
CA ILE A 29 6.91 10.81 -22.73
C ILE A 29 7.81 12.02 -22.96
N GLU A 30 8.33 12.63 -21.88
CA GLU A 30 9.21 13.79 -21.92
C GLU A 30 10.17 13.76 -20.73
N CYS A 31 11.42 14.16 -20.95
CA CYS A 31 12.44 14.33 -19.91
C CYS A 31 12.95 15.78 -19.89
N GLY A 32 13.15 16.32 -18.69
CA GLY A 32 13.91 17.55 -18.51
C GLY A 32 15.40 17.36 -18.80
N SER A 33 16.13 18.44 -19.10
CA SER A 33 17.55 18.42 -19.48
C SER A 33 18.47 17.77 -18.45
N ASP A 34 18.10 17.85 -17.17
CA ASP A 34 18.93 17.40 -16.05
C ASP A 34 18.66 15.93 -15.67
N VAL A 35 17.71 15.28 -16.35
CA VAL A 35 17.34 13.88 -16.08
C VAL A 35 18.28 12.94 -16.82
N THR A 36 19.07 12.18 -16.06
CA THR A 36 20.09 11.25 -16.61
C THR A 36 19.78 9.79 -16.34
N ASP A 37 19.07 9.47 -15.26
CA ASP A 37 18.75 8.08 -14.87
C ASP A 37 17.58 7.46 -15.65
N TYR A 38 16.81 8.28 -16.38
CA TYR A 38 15.58 7.89 -17.06
C TYR A 38 15.57 8.36 -18.51
N ALA A 39 14.90 7.60 -19.37
CA ALA A 39 14.72 7.93 -20.79
C ALA A 39 13.24 7.90 -21.19
N VAL A 40 12.91 8.64 -22.25
CA VAL A 40 11.61 8.52 -22.91
C VAL A 40 11.37 7.07 -23.34
N GLY A 41 10.19 6.54 -23.02
CA GLY A 41 9.82 5.14 -23.22
C GLY A 41 10.06 4.23 -22.01
N ASP A 42 10.77 4.69 -20.97
CA ASP A 42 10.89 3.91 -19.72
C ASP A 42 9.53 3.81 -19.02
N SER A 43 9.09 2.60 -18.71
CA SER A 43 7.96 2.38 -17.81
C SER A 43 8.38 2.63 -16.36
N VAL A 44 7.65 3.49 -15.66
CA VAL A 44 7.96 3.91 -14.29
C VAL A 44 6.73 3.83 -13.39
N CYS A 45 6.99 3.71 -12.09
CA CYS A 45 5.99 3.89 -11.04
C CYS A 45 6.45 4.96 -10.05
N GLY A 46 5.50 5.72 -9.51
CA GLY A 46 5.79 6.79 -8.58
C GLY A 46 4.56 7.35 -7.90
N TYR A 47 4.78 8.34 -7.05
CA TYR A 47 3.69 9.04 -6.39
C TYR A 47 3.16 10.14 -7.29
N GLY A 48 1.84 10.20 -7.44
CA GLY A 48 1.21 11.17 -8.32
C GLY A 48 -0.31 11.17 -8.20
N PRO A 49 -0.95 12.24 -8.67
CA PRO A 49 -2.38 12.34 -8.76
C PRO A 49 -2.94 11.44 -9.87
N LEU A 50 -4.24 11.18 -9.81
CA LEU A 50 -5.00 10.57 -10.88
C LEU A 50 -5.11 11.58 -12.04
N SER A 51 -4.28 11.37 -13.06
CA SER A 51 -4.21 12.21 -14.25
C SER A 51 -3.65 11.39 -15.42
N GLU A 52 -4.00 11.76 -16.65
CA GLU A 52 -3.44 11.16 -17.87
C GLU A 52 -1.95 11.51 -18.04
N THR A 53 -1.53 12.65 -17.50
CA THR A 53 -0.13 13.09 -17.49
C THR A 53 0.23 13.67 -16.14
N VAL A 54 1.41 13.30 -15.63
CA VAL A 54 1.93 13.75 -14.35
C VAL A 54 3.36 14.22 -14.54
N ILE A 55 3.69 15.40 -14.01
CA ILE A 55 5.06 15.90 -13.94
C ILE A 55 5.64 15.47 -12.59
N ILE A 56 6.71 14.68 -12.61
CA ILE A 56 7.39 14.18 -11.41
C ILE A 56 8.86 14.60 -11.47
N ASN A 57 9.40 15.11 -10.37
CA ASN A 57 10.83 15.32 -10.26
C ASN A 57 11.56 13.97 -10.33
N ALA A 58 12.39 13.76 -11.34
CA ALA A 58 13.16 12.53 -11.49
C ALA A 58 14.54 12.59 -10.80
N VAL A 59 15.09 13.78 -10.60
CA VAL A 59 16.44 13.96 -10.06
C VAL A 59 16.42 13.80 -8.54
N ASN A 60 17.27 12.90 -8.02
CA ASN A 60 17.36 12.58 -6.58
C ASN A 60 16.02 12.17 -5.94
N ASN A 61 15.14 11.51 -6.69
CA ASN A 61 13.83 11.08 -6.21
C ASN A 61 13.71 9.56 -6.10
N TYR A 62 13.96 9.01 -4.91
CA TYR A 62 13.85 7.57 -4.63
C TYR A 62 12.42 7.01 -4.73
N LYS A 63 11.41 7.89 -4.85
CA LYS A 63 9.99 7.51 -4.96
C LYS A 63 9.58 7.24 -6.40
N LEU A 64 10.31 7.74 -7.38
CA LEU A 64 10.16 7.37 -8.79
C LEU A 64 11.05 6.15 -9.06
N ARG A 65 10.52 5.12 -9.71
CA ARG A 65 11.27 3.88 -9.98
C ARG A 65 10.94 3.32 -11.35
N LYS A 66 11.94 2.73 -12.00
CA LYS A 66 11.71 1.92 -13.20
C LYS A 66 10.94 0.66 -12.84
N MET A 67 10.01 0.31 -13.72
CA MET A 67 9.30 -0.96 -13.66
C MET A 67 10.22 -2.07 -14.14
N PRO A 68 10.37 -3.17 -13.39
CA PRO A 68 11.07 -4.35 -13.90
C PRO A 68 10.30 -4.92 -15.10
N GLU A 69 11.04 -5.42 -16.10
CA GLU A 69 10.45 -6.01 -17.31
C GLU A 69 9.44 -7.12 -16.96
N GLY A 70 8.30 -7.11 -17.63
CA GLY A 70 7.21 -8.07 -17.39
C GLY A 70 6.45 -7.90 -16.06
N SER A 71 6.78 -6.90 -15.24
CA SER A 71 6.08 -6.66 -13.99
C SER A 71 4.67 -6.11 -14.21
N SER A 72 3.71 -6.62 -13.44
CA SER A 72 2.34 -6.12 -13.47
C SER A 72 2.24 -4.72 -12.84
N TRP A 73 1.69 -3.76 -13.57
CA TRP A 73 1.36 -2.44 -13.05
C TRP A 73 0.46 -2.51 -11.80
N LYS A 74 -0.43 -3.52 -11.71
CA LYS A 74 -1.30 -3.75 -10.56
C LYS A 74 -0.51 -4.02 -9.28
N ASN A 75 0.63 -4.70 -9.40
CA ASN A 75 1.50 -4.95 -8.25
C ASN A 75 2.31 -3.71 -7.89
N ALA A 76 2.72 -2.91 -8.88
CA ALA A 76 3.48 -1.69 -8.65
C ALA A 76 2.69 -0.63 -7.88
N VAL A 77 1.40 -0.44 -8.20
CA VAL A 77 0.53 0.48 -7.43
C VAL A 77 0.28 0.00 -6.00
N CYS A 78 0.47 -1.30 -5.73
CA CYS A 78 0.41 -1.86 -4.38
C CYS A 78 1.69 -1.65 -3.56
N TYR A 79 2.71 -0.97 -4.11
CA TYR A 79 3.94 -0.67 -3.38
C TYR A 79 3.69 0.18 -2.13
N ASP A 80 2.92 1.27 -2.26
CA ASP A 80 2.57 2.17 -1.15
C ASP A 80 1.83 1.44 -0.02
N PRO A 81 0.71 0.74 -0.24
CA PRO A 81 0.04 0.01 0.84
C PRO A 81 0.90 -1.12 1.41
N ALA A 82 1.82 -1.70 0.64
CA ALA A 82 2.78 -2.68 1.15
C ALA A 82 3.81 -2.05 2.11
N GLN A 83 4.24 -0.81 1.88
CA GLN A 83 5.09 -0.09 2.83
C GLN A 83 4.40 0.09 4.17
N PHE A 84 3.13 0.52 4.18
CA PHE A 84 2.36 0.65 5.43
C PHE A 84 2.19 -0.68 6.15
N ALA A 85 1.86 -1.75 5.42
CA ALA A 85 1.75 -3.09 5.98
C ALA A 85 3.08 -3.55 6.61
N MET A 86 4.20 -3.32 5.92
CA MET A 86 5.52 -3.70 6.41
C MET A 86 5.94 -2.90 7.65
N SER A 87 5.68 -1.58 7.67
CA SER A 87 5.90 -0.75 8.85
C SER A 87 5.10 -1.27 10.04
N GLY A 88 3.81 -1.59 9.85
CA GLY A 88 2.99 -2.15 10.93
C GLY A 88 3.54 -3.46 11.49
N VAL A 89 4.01 -4.38 10.64
CA VAL A 89 4.63 -5.64 11.08
C VAL A 89 5.96 -5.40 11.82
N ARG A 90 6.75 -4.42 11.37
CA ARG A 90 8.02 -4.03 12.02
C ARG A 90 7.80 -3.36 13.37
N ASP A 91 6.84 -2.44 13.45
CA ASP A 91 6.49 -1.71 14.67
C ASP A 91 5.87 -2.65 15.71
N ALA A 92 5.11 -3.65 15.26
CA ALA A 92 4.63 -4.76 16.11
C ALA A 92 5.77 -5.70 16.56
N ASN A 93 6.98 -5.50 16.04
CA ASN A 93 8.20 -6.24 16.39
C ASN A 93 8.05 -7.77 16.23
N VAL A 94 7.33 -8.22 15.19
CA VAL A 94 7.08 -9.65 14.95
C VAL A 94 8.38 -10.43 14.80
N ARG A 95 8.53 -11.49 15.60
CA ARG A 95 9.66 -12.41 15.61
C ARG A 95 9.24 -13.82 15.22
N VAL A 96 10.25 -14.63 14.92
CA VAL A 96 10.07 -16.06 14.66
C VAL A 96 9.44 -16.72 15.88
N GLY A 97 8.34 -17.45 15.67
CA GLY A 97 7.61 -18.12 16.75
C GLY A 97 6.41 -17.34 17.29
N ASP A 98 6.29 -16.05 16.98
CA ASP A 98 5.22 -15.20 17.52
C ASP A 98 3.83 -15.61 17.04
N PHE A 99 2.83 -15.22 17.84
CA PHE A 99 1.42 -15.35 17.54
C PHE A 99 0.90 -13.97 17.17
N VAL A 100 0.41 -13.80 15.94
CA VAL A 100 -0.01 -12.51 15.40
C VAL A 100 -1.50 -12.52 15.08
N VAL A 101 -2.21 -11.48 15.49
CA VAL A 101 -3.61 -11.24 15.09
C VAL A 101 -3.64 -9.98 14.21
N VAL A 102 -4.21 -10.11 13.01
CA VAL A 102 -4.47 -8.99 12.09
C VAL A 102 -5.96 -8.70 12.10
N VAL A 103 -6.33 -7.56 12.68
CA VAL A 103 -7.73 -7.09 12.73
C VAL A 103 -7.99 -6.16 11.55
N GLY A 104 -8.94 -6.55 10.69
CA GLY A 104 -9.23 -5.91 9.41
C GLY A 104 -8.41 -6.51 8.27
N LEU A 105 -9.10 -7.11 7.30
CA LEU A 105 -8.52 -7.78 6.13
C LEU A 105 -8.85 -7.03 4.81
N GLY A 106 -8.81 -5.70 4.87
CA GLY A 106 -8.76 -4.83 3.69
C GLY A 106 -7.41 -4.92 2.96
N ALA A 107 -7.15 -4.08 1.94
CA ALA A 107 -5.95 -4.18 1.10
C ALA A 107 -4.63 -4.26 1.91
N ILE A 108 -4.43 -3.37 2.87
CA ILE A 108 -3.25 -3.36 3.75
C ILE A 108 -3.22 -4.61 4.65
N GLY A 109 -4.36 -4.99 5.23
CA GLY A 109 -4.47 -6.16 6.11
C GLY A 109 -4.14 -7.47 5.38
N GLN A 110 -4.56 -7.62 4.12
CA GLN A 110 -4.22 -8.76 3.27
C GLN A 110 -2.71 -8.84 2.98
N ILE A 111 -2.02 -7.71 2.89
CA ILE A 111 -0.56 -7.69 2.75
C ILE A 111 0.11 -7.97 4.10
N ALA A 112 -0.36 -7.32 5.17
CA ALA A 112 0.20 -7.45 6.51
C ALA A 112 0.16 -8.90 7.01
N ILE A 113 -0.92 -9.64 6.73
CA ILE A 113 -1.05 -11.04 7.16
C ILE A 113 -0.04 -11.96 6.46
N GLN A 114 0.24 -11.71 5.18
CA GLN A 114 1.29 -12.40 4.43
C GLN A 114 2.68 -12.06 4.97
N LEU A 115 2.92 -10.77 5.26
CA LEU A 115 4.19 -10.30 5.80
C LEU A 115 4.44 -10.86 7.21
N ALA A 116 3.43 -10.90 8.08
CA ALA A 116 3.54 -11.49 9.41
C ALA A 116 3.94 -12.97 9.34
N LYS A 117 3.34 -13.74 8.42
CA LYS A 117 3.74 -15.15 8.22
C LYS A 117 5.17 -15.26 7.72
N ARG A 118 5.56 -14.44 6.74
CA ARG A 118 6.92 -14.42 6.17
C ARG A 118 7.98 -13.91 7.17
N ALA A 119 7.58 -13.10 8.16
CA ALA A 119 8.44 -12.67 9.25
C ALA A 119 8.73 -13.80 10.27
N GLY A 120 8.07 -14.96 10.13
CA GLY A 120 8.33 -16.15 10.95
C GLY A 120 7.31 -16.39 12.06
N ALA A 121 6.19 -15.66 12.08
CA ALA A 121 5.10 -15.94 13.02
C ALA A 121 4.64 -17.40 12.90
N SER A 122 4.58 -18.09 14.04
CA SER A 122 4.15 -19.48 14.11
C SER A 122 2.66 -19.57 13.77
N VAL A 123 1.88 -18.69 14.39
CA VAL A 123 0.43 -18.56 14.22
C VAL A 123 0.09 -17.16 13.75
N VAL A 124 -0.75 -17.08 12.71
CA VAL A 124 -1.29 -15.82 12.21
C VAL A 124 -2.80 -15.99 12.10
N ILE A 125 -3.55 -15.07 12.71
CA ILE A 125 -5.02 -15.06 12.72
C ILE A 125 -5.52 -13.79 12.05
N GLY A 126 -6.39 -13.93 11.06
CA GLY A 126 -7.07 -12.80 10.42
C GLY A 126 -8.50 -12.64 10.95
N VAL A 127 -8.91 -11.41 11.24
CA VAL A 127 -10.28 -11.11 11.71
C VAL A 127 -10.89 -10.04 10.82
N ASP A 128 -11.99 -10.35 10.11
CA ASP A 128 -12.75 -9.37 9.32
C ASP A 128 -14.24 -9.75 9.29
N PRO A 129 -15.17 -8.79 9.35
CA PRO A 129 -16.60 -9.07 9.24
C PRO A 129 -17.03 -9.58 7.86
N ILE A 130 -16.26 -9.31 6.81
CA ILE A 130 -16.59 -9.71 5.43
C ILE A 130 -15.94 -11.06 5.14
N ALA A 131 -16.77 -12.11 5.07
CA ALA A 131 -16.32 -13.49 4.84
C ALA A 131 -15.43 -13.64 3.60
N TYR A 132 -15.75 -12.94 2.51
CA TYR A 132 -14.93 -12.96 1.29
C TYR A 132 -13.46 -12.55 1.52
N ARG A 133 -13.21 -11.59 2.43
CA ARG A 133 -11.85 -11.16 2.79
C ARG A 133 -11.13 -12.21 3.63
N CYS A 134 -11.85 -12.86 4.54
CA CYS A 134 -11.33 -14.01 5.29
C CYS A 134 -10.94 -15.16 4.34
N ASP A 135 -11.75 -15.44 3.32
CA ASP A 135 -11.47 -16.49 2.33
C ASP A 135 -10.25 -16.18 1.47
N ILE A 136 -10.08 -14.93 1.03
CA ILE A 136 -8.83 -14.51 0.36
C ILE A 136 -7.63 -14.77 1.27
N ALA A 137 -7.71 -14.37 2.54
CA ALA A 137 -6.59 -14.51 3.46
C ALA A 137 -6.21 -15.99 3.68
N ARG A 138 -7.20 -16.89 3.83
CA ARG A 138 -7.00 -18.35 3.93
C ARG A 138 -6.37 -18.98 2.69
N ARG A 139 -6.69 -18.46 1.49
CA ARG A 139 -6.10 -18.95 0.23
C ARG A 139 -4.65 -18.51 0.04
N THR A 140 -4.32 -17.32 0.55
CA THR A 140 -3.03 -16.68 0.28
C THR A 140 -1.97 -17.06 1.32
N VAL A 141 -2.40 -17.40 2.54
CA VAL A 141 -1.56 -17.85 3.64
C VAL A 141 -2.29 -18.97 4.38
N LEU A 142 -1.60 -20.03 4.80
CA LEU A 142 -2.22 -21.08 5.61
C LEU A 142 -2.44 -20.54 7.04
N ILE A 143 -3.60 -19.94 7.27
CA ILE A 143 -3.98 -19.24 8.50
C ILE A 143 -5.40 -19.55 8.92
N SER A 144 -5.71 -19.32 10.20
CA SER A 144 -7.08 -19.28 10.70
C SER A 144 -7.64 -17.87 10.45
N ALA A 145 -8.76 -17.77 9.74
CA ALA A 145 -9.50 -16.51 9.59
C ALA A 145 -10.88 -16.64 10.24
N LEU A 146 -11.29 -15.63 11.00
CA LEU A 146 -12.54 -15.63 11.76
C LEU A 146 -13.45 -14.49 11.29
N THR A 147 -14.74 -14.81 11.12
CA THR A 147 -15.79 -13.83 10.86
C THR A 147 -16.55 -13.61 12.17
N PRO A 148 -16.47 -12.42 12.82
CA PRO A 148 -17.13 -12.17 14.10
C PRO A 148 -18.65 -12.38 14.08
N LEU A 149 -19.28 -12.17 12.92
CA LEU A 149 -20.73 -12.30 12.71
C LEU A 149 -21.22 -13.75 12.53
N ALA A 150 -20.31 -14.72 12.40
CA ALA A 150 -20.68 -16.14 12.23
C ALA A 150 -20.72 -16.91 13.57
N LEU A 151 -20.51 -16.22 14.70
CA LEU A 151 -20.47 -16.79 16.06
C LEU A 151 -21.77 -16.54 16.86
N THR A 152 -22.80 -16.02 16.21
CA THR A 152 -24.16 -15.82 16.75
C THR A 152 -25.15 -16.67 15.99
#